data_AF-A0A814HAU2-F1
#
_entry.id   AF-A0A814HAU2-F1
#
_cell.length_a   1.000
_cell.length_b   1.000
_cell.length_c   1.000
_cell.angle_alpha   90.00
_cell.angle_beta   90.00
_cell.angle_gamma   90.00
#
_symmetry.space_group_name_H-M   'P 1'
#
loop_
_entity.id
_entity.type
_entity.pdbx_description
1 polymer ?
#
loop_
_entity_poly.entity_id
_entity_poly.type
_entity_poly.pdbx_seq_one_letter_code
_entity_poly.pdbx_strand_id
1 'polypeptide(L)'
;MTLWLSQYPEWNQRKSNTRRIFLSQLSTDLTVPQNQRRSQESRLMPKVKLALLSLGYQVPSGIVKDLNVNAHTNRIKRRCYLCPAKPGRKNSTNL
;
A
#
# COMPACT_ATOMS: atom_id res chain seq x y z
N MET A 1 -21.00 18.64 35.80
CA MET A 1 -21.00 18.01 34.46
C MET A 1 -19.58 17.56 34.17
N THR A 2 -19.23 16.38 34.66
CA THR A 2 -17.85 15.86 34.69
C THR A 2 -17.69 14.81 33.59
N LEU A 3 -17.87 15.25 32.36
CA LEU A 3 -17.70 14.42 31.17
C LEU A 3 -16.45 14.90 30.43
N TRP A 4 -15.25 14.62 30.94
CA TRP A 4 -13.96 14.62 30.19
C TRP A 4 -12.70 14.39 31.06
N LEU A 5 -12.73 13.47 32.03
CA LEU A 5 -11.50 12.97 32.68
C LEU A 5 -11.29 11.46 32.45
N SER A 6 -11.90 10.88 31.40
CA SER A 6 -11.62 9.51 30.99
C SER A 6 -10.42 9.39 30.04
N GLN A 7 -9.54 10.39 29.97
CA GLN A 7 -8.53 10.44 28.91
C GLN A 7 -7.42 9.40 29.05
N TYR A 8 -7.00 8.98 30.24
CA TYR A 8 -6.03 7.88 30.38
C TYR A 8 -6.09 7.31 31.80
N PRO A 9 -6.80 6.21 32.07
CA PRO A 9 -6.80 5.66 33.41
C PRO A 9 -5.41 5.06 33.70
N GLU A 10 -4.83 5.36 34.87
CA GLU A 10 -3.43 5.04 35.21
C GLU A 10 -3.07 3.55 35.06
N TRP A 11 -4.05 2.64 35.13
CA TRP A 11 -3.84 1.22 34.87
C TRP A 11 -3.37 0.91 33.43
N ASN A 12 -3.55 1.83 32.48
CA ASN A 12 -3.03 1.73 31.11
C ASN A 12 -1.60 2.28 30.95
N GLN A 13 -1.08 3.09 31.88
CA GLN A 13 0.28 3.66 31.75
C GLN A 13 1.35 2.56 31.71
N ARG A 14 1.21 1.51 32.55
CA ARG A 14 2.18 0.39 32.63
C ARG A 14 2.00 -0.68 31.54
N LYS A 15 0.85 -0.73 30.87
CA LYS A 15 0.55 -1.71 29.80
C LYS A 15 0.71 -1.15 28.38
N SER A 16 0.99 0.14 28.24
CA SER A 16 1.16 0.82 26.95
C SER A 16 2.22 0.15 26.08
N ASN A 17 3.38 -0.19 26.66
CA ASN A 17 4.47 -0.84 25.94
C ASN A 17 4.11 -2.29 25.56
N THR A 18 3.52 -3.06 26.48
CA THR A 18 3.05 -4.44 26.20
C THR A 18 2.01 -4.46 25.09
N ARG A 19 1.03 -3.55 25.13
CA ARG A 19 0.02 -3.40 24.08
C ARG A 19 0.64 -2.98 22.75
N ARG A 20 1.59 -2.05 22.76
CA ARG A 20 2.32 -1.62 21.56
C ARG A 20 3.09 -2.79 20.93
N ILE A 21 3.81 -3.57 21.73
CA ILE A 21 4.56 -4.75 21.27
C ILE A 21 3.59 -5.78 20.69
N PHE A 22 2.51 -6.09 21.43
CA PHE A 22 1.48 -7.03 20.98
C PHE A 22 0.87 -6.61 19.64
N LEU A 23 0.45 -5.35 19.50
CA LEU A 23 -0.15 -4.85 18.27
C LEU A 23 0.85 -4.81 17.11
N SER A 24 2.11 -4.48 17.38
CA SER A 24 3.18 -4.53 16.38
C SER A 24 3.36 -5.95 15.85
N GLN A 25 3.48 -6.93 16.76
CA GLN A 25 3.64 -8.33 16.38
C GLN A 25 2.42 -8.85 15.61
N LEU A 26 1.22 -8.59 16.14
CA LEU A 26 -0.04 -8.97 15.51
C LEU A 26 -0.16 -8.40 14.09
N SER A 27 0.22 -7.13 13.90
CA SER A 27 0.18 -6.50 12.57
C SER A 27 1.11 -7.19 11.56
N THR A 28 2.29 -7.61 12.01
CA THR A 28 3.23 -8.38 11.20
C THR A 28 2.62 -9.73 10.84
N ASP A 29 2.14 -10.49 11.83
CA ASP A 29 1.61 -11.84 11.63
C ASP A 29 0.39 -11.85 10.68
N LEU A 30 -0.48 -10.84 10.78
CA LEU A 30 -1.62 -10.69 9.89
C LEU A 30 -1.24 -10.29 8.45
N THR A 31 -0.14 -9.55 8.27
CA THR A 31 0.25 -9.01 6.96
C THR A 31 1.23 -9.89 6.21
N VAL A 32 1.99 -10.75 6.88
CA VAL A 32 2.99 -11.64 6.26
C VAL A 32 2.43 -12.47 5.10
N PRO A 33 1.30 -13.19 5.24
CA PRO A 33 0.75 -13.99 4.14
C PRO A 33 0.30 -13.13 2.94
N GLN A 34 -0.20 -11.92 3.22
CA GLN A 34 -0.63 -11.01 2.18
C GLN A 34 0.54 -10.39 1.43
N ASN A 35 1.59 -9.99 2.16
CA ASN A 35 2.80 -9.42 1.59
C ASN A 35 3.57 -10.44 0.75
N GLN A 36 3.61 -11.70 1.19
CA GLN A 36 4.20 -12.80 0.43
C GLN A 36 3.48 -13.03 -0.90
N ARG A 37 2.14 -13.05 -0.89
CA ARG A 37 1.35 -13.17 -2.13
C ARG A 37 1.59 -11.99 -3.06
N ARG A 38 1.60 -10.77 -2.50
CA ARG A 38 1.85 -9.55 -3.26
C ARG A 38 3.25 -9.51 -3.85
N SER A 39 4.27 -9.98 -3.15
CA SER A 39 5.65 -9.93 -3.67
C SER A 39 5.81 -10.72 -4.96
N GLN A 40 4.96 -11.72 -5.21
CA GLN A 40 4.92 -12.51 -6.43
C GLN A 40 4.14 -11.85 -7.59
N GLU A 41 3.37 -10.78 -7.31
CA GLU A 41 2.58 -10.10 -8.33
C GLU A 41 3.48 -9.27 -9.27
N SER A 42 3.33 -9.50 -10.57
CA SER A 42 4.08 -8.77 -11.60
C SER A 42 3.69 -7.29 -11.65
N ARG A 43 2.40 -6.97 -11.45
CA ARG A 43 1.81 -5.64 -11.67
C ARG A 43 1.57 -4.82 -10.40
N LEU A 44 2.52 -4.83 -9.46
CA LEU A 44 2.48 -3.91 -8.32
C LEU A 44 2.95 -2.49 -8.69
N MET A 45 2.39 -1.50 -8.00
CA MET A 45 2.88 -0.12 -8.08
C MET A 45 4.33 -0.02 -7.59
N PRO A 46 5.17 0.84 -8.19
CA PRO A 46 6.57 0.97 -7.79
C PRO A 46 6.80 1.24 -6.31
N LYS A 47 6.00 2.15 -5.71
CA LYS A 47 6.04 2.45 -4.27
C LYS A 47 5.81 1.21 -3.40
N VAL A 48 4.89 0.34 -3.80
CA VAL A 48 4.57 -0.88 -3.06
C VAL A 48 5.68 -1.92 -3.21
N LYS A 49 6.29 -2.03 -4.40
CA LYS A 49 7.45 -2.91 -4.62
C LYS A 49 8.63 -2.52 -3.73
N LEU A 50 8.95 -1.22 -3.65
CA LEU A 50 10.01 -0.73 -2.78
C LEU A 50 9.72 -0.98 -1.29
N ALA A 51 8.46 -0.78 -0.86
CA ALA A 51 8.06 -1.11 0.51
C ALA A 51 8.26 -2.61 0.81
N LEU A 52 7.82 -3.50 -0.08
CA LEU A 52 8.02 -4.95 0.08
C LEU A 52 9.51 -5.35 0.10
N LEU A 53 10.34 -4.73 -0.75
CA LEU A 53 11.80 -4.93 -0.73
C LEU A 53 12.42 -4.47 0.60
N SER A 54 12.00 -3.31 1.12
CA SER A 54 12.49 -2.80 2.42
C SER A 54 12.10 -3.69 3.60
N LEU A 55 11.00 -4.44 3.47
CA LEU A 55 10.55 -5.45 4.42
C LEU A 55 11.23 -6.81 4.21
N GLY A 56 12.14 -6.94 3.24
CA GLY A 56 12.91 -8.17 2.98
C GLY A 56 12.24 -9.19 2.05
N TYR A 57 11.11 -8.85 1.42
CA TYR A 57 10.45 -9.76 0.47
C TYR A 57 11.16 -9.78 -0.88
N GLN A 58 11.25 -10.97 -1.48
CA GLN A 58 11.74 -11.12 -2.85
C GLN A 58 10.65 -10.68 -3.83
N VAL A 59 10.99 -9.71 -4.69
CA VAL A 59 10.11 -9.18 -5.74
C VAL A 59 10.77 -9.46 -7.11
N PRO A 60 10.03 -9.96 -8.13
CA PRO A 60 10.58 -10.24 -9.45
C PRO A 60 11.32 -9.04 -10.08
N SER A 61 12.63 -9.23 -10.31
CA SER A 61 13.60 -8.19 -10.67
C SER A 61 13.43 -7.54 -12.04
N GLY A 62 12.60 -8.12 -12.92
CA GLY A 62 12.39 -7.60 -14.29
C GLY A 62 11.79 -6.19 -14.37
N ILE A 63 11.35 -5.62 -13.26
CA ILE A 63 10.64 -4.32 -13.20
C ILE A 63 11.37 -3.32 -12.27
N VAL A 64 12.48 -3.73 -11.64
CA VAL A 64 13.15 -2.91 -10.60
C VAL A 64 14.02 -1.80 -11.20
N LYS A 65 14.53 -1.99 -12.43
CA LYS A 65 15.38 -1.01 -13.11
C LYS A 65 14.69 0.33 -13.43
N ASP A 66 13.35 0.36 -13.44
CA ASP A 66 12.55 1.56 -13.77
C ASP A 66 11.72 2.12 -12.59
N LEU A 67 12.00 1.71 -11.34
CA LEU A 67 11.25 2.17 -10.17
C LEU A 67 11.62 3.60 -9.74
N ASN A 68 11.61 4.55 -10.66
CA ASN A 68 11.65 5.95 -10.29
C ASN A 68 10.28 6.34 -9.70
N VAL A 69 10.24 6.45 -8.37
CA VAL A 69 9.04 6.83 -7.59
C VAL A 69 8.47 8.19 -8.00
N ASN A 70 9.31 9.04 -8.59
CA ASN A 70 9.01 10.40 -9.04
C ASN A 70 8.91 10.52 -10.55
N ALA A 71 9.03 9.43 -11.31
CA ALA A 71 8.69 9.47 -12.72
C ALA A 71 7.21 9.80 -12.83
N HIS A 72 6.92 11.04 -13.26
CA HIS A 72 5.62 11.37 -13.80
C HIS A 72 5.38 10.37 -14.92
N THR A 73 4.63 9.31 -14.63
CA THR A 73 4.18 8.42 -15.68
C THR A 73 3.27 9.30 -16.52
N ASN A 74 3.78 9.83 -17.63
CA ASN A 74 2.99 10.39 -18.72
C ASN A 74 2.18 9.23 -19.33
N ARG A 75 1.33 8.60 -18.52
CA ARG A 75 0.23 7.79 -18.99
C ARG A 75 -0.70 8.80 -19.62
N ILE A 76 -0.46 9.11 -20.89
CA ILE A 76 -1.38 9.82 -21.75
C ILE A 76 -2.75 9.19 -21.46
N LYS A 77 -3.61 9.93 -20.77
CA LYS A 77 -4.93 9.45 -20.40
C LYS A 77 -5.66 9.26 -21.73
N ARG A 78 -5.72 8.03 -22.25
CA ARG A 78 -6.44 7.70 -23.51
C ARG A 78 -7.96 7.82 -23.37
N ARG A 79 -8.46 8.46 -22.31
CA ARG A 79 -9.87 8.63 -22.04
C ARG A 79 -10.26 10.06 -22.36
N CYS A 80 -11.17 10.23 -23.31
CA CYS A 80 -11.85 11.50 -23.53
C CYS A 80 -12.54 11.95 -22.23
N TYR A 81 -12.22 13.15 -21.76
CA TYR A 81 -12.72 13.72 -20.50
C TYR A 81 -14.23 13.97 -20.51
N LEU A 82 -14.83 14.08 -21.70
CA LEU A 82 -16.26 14.30 -21.89
C LEU A 82 -17.08 13.00 -21.91
N CYS A 83 -16.41 11.84 -21.95
CA CYS A 83 -17.09 10.56 -22.12
C CYS A 83 -17.26 9.79 -20.80
N PRO A 84 -18.48 9.30 -20.49
CA PRO A 84 -18.71 8.42 -19.34
C PRO A 84 -17.92 7.11 -19.48
N ALA A 85 -17.41 6.59 -18.36
CA ALA A 85 -16.63 5.35 -18.32
C ALA A 85 -17.55 4.16 -18.55
N LYS A 86 -17.66 3.68 -19.79
CA LYS A 86 -18.24 2.35 -20.05
C LYS A 86 -17.10 1.33 -20.16
N PRO A 87 -17.16 0.19 -19.46
CA PRO A 87 -16.20 -0.88 -19.64
C PRO A 87 -16.22 -1.37 -21.11
N GLY A 88 -15.05 -1.58 -21.71
CA GLY A 88 -14.90 -2.19 -23.04
C GLY A 88 -14.77 -1.25 -24.25
N ARG A 89 -14.63 0.07 -24.07
CA ARG A 89 -14.49 1.00 -25.21
C ARG A 89 -13.10 0.88 -25.87
N LYS A 90 -13.06 0.50 -27.15
CA LYS A 90 -11.82 0.44 -27.96
C LYS A 90 -11.34 1.86 -28.23
N ASN A 91 -10.07 2.14 -27.92
CA ASN A 91 -9.41 3.37 -28.36
C ASN A 91 -9.11 3.23 -29.85
N SER A 92 -9.73 4.02 -30.72
CA SER A 92 -9.37 4.04 -32.14
C SER A 92 -8.00 4.71 -32.28
N THR A 93 -6.94 3.91 -32.34
CA THR A 93 -5.66 4.34 -32.91
C THR A 93 -5.80 4.30 -34.42
N ASN A 94 -6.10 5.45 -35.03
CA ASN A 94 -5.73 5.76 -36.40
C ASN A 94 -5.00 7.09 -36.34
N LEU A 95 -3.69 7.03 -36.45
CA LEU A 95 -2.77 8.04 -36.97
C LEU A 95 -1.46 7.31 -37.26
#